data_AF-A0A0Q8W0M3-F1
#
_entry.id   AF-A0A0Q8W0M3-F1
#
_cell.length_a   1.000
_cell.length_b   1.000
_cell.length_c   1.000
_cell.angle_alpha   90.00
_cell.angle_beta   90.00
_cell.angle_gamma   90.00
#
_symmetry.space_group_name_H-M   'P 1'
#
loop_
_entity.id
_entity.type
_entity.pdbx_description
1 polymer ?
#
loop_
_entity_poly.entity_id
_entity_poly.type
_entity_poly.pdbx_seq_one_letter_code
_entity_poly.pdbx_strand_id
1 'polypeptide(L)'
;MEGDRLPLLTLEEFFDGNEAEDSLAPNQWGYGRPPLTEILRRLREAEQATDVAWVRVGLHWDTETDEENGDVCAESILIATTAPAVDLEARLDTESLQSDGIIESDEQSLEDYCSIPAISGHERIVFLVWD
;
A
#
# COMPACT_ATOMS: atom_id res chain seq x y z
N MET A 1 17.75 16.29 -1.11
CA MET A 1 18.48 15.57 -2.17
C MET A 1 17.41 14.84 -2.97
N GLU A 2 17.47 14.83 -4.31
CA GLU A 2 16.44 14.18 -5.14
C GLU A 2 16.56 12.64 -5.18
N GLY A 3 17.36 12.03 -4.30
CA GLY A 3 17.61 10.59 -4.25
C GLY A 3 17.06 9.85 -3.03
N ASP A 4 16.35 10.51 -2.11
CA ASP A 4 15.85 9.90 -0.86
C ASP A 4 14.37 9.51 -0.91
N ARG A 5 13.69 9.69 -2.06
CA ARG A 5 12.25 9.44 -2.20
C ARG A 5 11.97 8.23 -3.06
N LEU A 6 11.11 7.35 -2.58
CA LEU A 6 10.79 6.10 -3.26
C LEU A 6 9.57 6.26 -4.17
N PRO A 7 9.50 5.56 -5.31
CA PRO A 7 8.32 5.59 -6.15
C PRO A 7 7.16 4.84 -5.48
N LEU A 8 5.94 5.28 -5.76
CA LEU A 8 4.75 4.48 -5.49
C LEU A 8 4.55 3.45 -6.60
N LEU A 9 4.52 2.16 -6.23
CA LEU A 9 4.30 1.08 -7.19
C LEU A 9 2.81 0.81 -7.37
N THR A 10 2.42 0.42 -8.58
CA THR A 10 1.10 -0.18 -8.83
C THR A 10 1.01 -1.57 -8.18
N LEU A 11 -0.22 -2.07 -8.00
CA LEU A 11 -0.43 -3.44 -7.54
C LEU A 11 0.14 -4.48 -8.51
N GLU A 12 0.31 -4.16 -9.79
CA GLU A 12 0.96 -5.07 -10.75
C GLU A 12 2.47 -5.08 -10.54
N GLU A 13 3.10 -3.92 -10.46
CA GLU A 13 4.55 -3.79 -10.29
C GLU A 13 5.08 -4.44 -9.00
N PHE A 14 4.31 -4.40 -7.90
CA PHE A 14 4.74 -5.00 -6.64
C PHE A 14 4.41 -6.49 -6.51
N PHE A 15 3.24 -6.94 -6.98
CA PHE A 15 2.77 -8.31 -6.73
C PHE A 15 3.05 -9.30 -7.87
N ASP A 16 3.26 -8.85 -9.12
CA ASP A 16 3.52 -9.78 -10.22
C ASP A 16 4.90 -10.44 -10.08
N GLY A 17 4.91 -11.77 -9.95
CA GLY A 17 6.14 -12.55 -9.71
C GLY A 17 6.73 -12.42 -8.30
N ASN A 18 6.14 -11.63 -7.41
CA ASN A 18 6.58 -11.52 -6.03
C ASN A 18 5.96 -12.65 -5.16
N GLU A 19 6.81 -13.60 -4.77
CA GLU A 19 6.46 -14.71 -3.87
C GLU A 19 7.00 -14.52 -2.44
N ALA A 20 7.68 -13.40 -2.17
CA ALA A 20 8.25 -13.10 -0.85
C ALA A 20 7.15 -12.62 0.09
N GLU A 21 6.51 -13.54 0.81
CA GLU A 21 5.36 -13.22 1.68
C GLU A 21 5.67 -12.17 2.77
N ASP A 22 6.92 -12.08 3.23
CA ASP A 22 7.42 -11.11 4.20
C ASP A 22 7.76 -9.74 3.60
N SER A 23 7.66 -9.56 2.28
CA SER A 23 7.85 -8.25 1.62
C SER A 23 6.80 -7.19 1.99
N LEU A 24 5.72 -7.56 2.66
CA LEU A 24 4.68 -6.65 3.16
C LEU A 24 4.29 -7.08 4.56
N ALA A 25 4.20 -6.17 5.53
CA ALA A 25 3.79 -6.51 6.90
C ALA A 25 4.51 -7.75 7.49
N PRO A 26 5.87 -7.82 7.44
CA PRO A 26 6.63 -9.00 7.86
C PRO A 26 6.34 -9.43 9.30
N ASN A 27 6.06 -8.46 10.19
CA ASN A 27 5.74 -8.72 11.60
C ASN A 27 4.46 -9.54 11.80
N GLN A 28 3.53 -9.48 10.84
CA GLN A 28 2.24 -10.16 10.90
C GLN A 28 2.22 -11.46 10.07
N TRP A 29 3.26 -11.71 9.26
CA TRP A 29 3.37 -12.94 8.48
C TRP A 29 3.54 -14.17 9.39
N GLY A 30 2.70 -15.18 9.20
CA GLY A 30 2.64 -16.35 10.09
C GLY A 30 1.82 -16.14 11.38
N TYR A 31 1.30 -14.93 11.62
CA TYR A 31 0.50 -14.58 12.81
C TYR A 31 -0.95 -14.19 12.48
N GLY A 32 -1.49 -14.70 11.36
CA GLY A 32 -2.90 -14.54 10.98
C GLY A 32 -3.10 -13.67 9.75
N ARG A 33 -2.10 -12.87 9.35
CA ARG A 33 -2.13 -12.12 8.09
C ARG A 33 -2.32 -13.10 6.93
N PRO A 34 -3.27 -12.85 6.02
CA PRO A 34 -3.47 -13.72 4.87
C PRO A 34 -2.27 -13.69 3.91
N PRO A 35 -2.17 -14.65 2.99
CA PRO A 35 -1.15 -14.64 1.94
C PRO A 35 -1.27 -13.41 1.04
N LEU A 36 -0.16 -12.98 0.42
CA LEU A 36 -0.13 -11.85 -0.50
C LEU A 36 -1.17 -11.95 -1.61
N THR A 37 -1.44 -13.16 -2.12
CA THR A 37 -2.45 -13.39 -3.15
C THR A 37 -3.87 -12.97 -2.73
N GLU A 38 -4.24 -13.20 -1.47
CA GLU A 38 -5.52 -12.79 -0.92
C GLU A 38 -5.55 -11.29 -0.62
N ILE A 39 -4.44 -10.72 -0.13
CA ILE A 39 -4.29 -9.27 0.05
C ILE A 39 -4.48 -8.56 -1.30
N LEU A 40 -3.77 -9.00 -2.33
CA LEU A 40 -3.88 -8.47 -3.70
C LEU A 40 -5.31 -8.52 -4.21
N ARG A 41 -6.01 -9.66 -4.03
CA ARG A 41 -7.41 -9.79 -4.46
C ARG A 41 -8.29 -8.70 -3.87
N ARG A 42 -8.18 -8.45 -2.56
CA ARG A 42 -8.95 -7.42 -1.86
C ARG A 42 -8.58 -6.01 -2.30
N LEU A 43 -7.28 -5.74 -2.47
CA LEU A 43 -6.81 -4.45 -2.97
C LEU A 43 -7.30 -4.17 -4.39
N ARG A 44 -7.35 -5.19 -5.27
CA ARG A 44 -7.90 -5.08 -6.62
C ARG A 44 -9.41 -4.85 -6.63
N GLU A 45 -10.14 -5.45 -5.70
CA GLU A 45 -11.56 -5.19 -5.52
C GLU A 45 -11.81 -3.76 -5.03
N ALA A 46 -11.00 -3.27 -4.09
CA ALA A 46 -11.05 -1.89 -3.64
C ALA A 46 -10.69 -0.89 -4.75
N GLU A 47 -9.66 -1.16 -5.56
CA GLU A 47 -9.23 -0.33 -6.69
C GLU A 47 -10.33 -0.18 -7.77
N GLN A 48 -11.22 -1.16 -7.90
CA GLN A 48 -12.34 -1.12 -8.85
C GLN A 48 -13.54 -0.30 -8.35
N ALA A 49 -13.55 0.13 -7.08
CA ALA A 49 -14.65 0.87 -6.51
C ALA A 49 -14.70 2.30 -7.08
N THR A 50 -15.91 2.80 -7.34
CA THR A 50 -16.11 4.14 -7.96
C THR A 50 -15.65 5.30 -7.08
N ASP A 51 -15.48 5.05 -5.78
CA ASP A 51 -14.99 6.01 -4.79
C ASP A 51 -13.47 5.92 -4.58
N VAL A 52 -12.76 5.06 -5.32
CA VAL A 52 -11.30 4.90 -5.30
C VAL A 52 -10.74 5.30 -6.66
N ALA A 53 -9.80 6.25 -6.66
CA ALA A 53 -9.13 6.71 -7.88
C ALA A 53 -7.93 5.81 -8.25
N TRP A 54 -7.19 5.35 -7.24
CA TRP A 54 -6.07 4.42 -7.41
C TRP A 54 -5.66 3.79 -6.08
N VAL A 55 -4.99 2.64 -6.16
CA VAL A 55 -4.29 1.97 -5.05
C VAL A 55 -2.82 1.81 -5.41
N ARG A 56 -1.92 2.14 -4.49
CA ARG A 56 -0.47 2.05 -4.68
C ARG A 56 0.23 1.41 -3.48
N VAL A 57 1.38 0.79 -3.72
CA VAL A 57 2.25 0.26 -2.69
C VAL A 57 3.32 1.32 -2.38
N GLY A 58 3.39 1.73 -1.12
CA GLY A 58 4.46 2.55 -0.59
C GLY A 58 5.62 1.67 -0.17
N LEU A 59 6.82 1.96 -0.69
CA LEU A 59 8.02 1.19 -0.39
C LEU A 59 8.71 1.68 0.89
N HIS A 60 9.31 0.75 1.62
CA HIS A 60 10.20 1.02 2.74
C HIS A 60 11.62 1.29 2.23
N TRP A 61 12.40 2.06 2.99
CA TRP A 61 13.79 2.43 2.65
C TRP A 61 14.75 1.25 2.60
N ASP A 62 14.38 0.11 3.18
CA ASP A 62 15.11 -1.17 3.04
C ASP A 62 14.95 -1.81 1.63
N THR A 63 14.14 -1.25 0.74
CA THR A 63 14.05 -1.73 -0.65
C THR A 63 15.39 -1.57 -1.36
N GLU A 64 15.91 -2.66 -1.92
CA GLU A 64 17.22 -2.69 -2.58
C GLU A 64 17.09 -2.47 -4.09
N THR A 65 16.81 -1.23 -4.52
CA THR A 65 16.57 -0.92 -5.95
C THR A 65 17.80 -1.01 -6.86
N ASP A 66 19.00 -1.00 -6.29
CA ASP A 66 20.27 -1.00 -7.03
C ASP A 66 20.77 -2.42 -7.39
N GLU A 67 20.13 -3.46 -6.86
CA GLU A 67 20.51 -4.86 -7.09
C GLU A 67 19.54 -5.57 -8.03
N GLU A 68 20.06 -6.39 -8.95
CA GLU A 68 19.25 -7.14 -9.94
C GLU A 68 18.25 -8.12 -9.29
N ASN A 69 18.54 -8.58 -8.07
CA ASN A 69 17.67 -9.44 -7.26
C ASN A 69 17.48 -8.86 -5.86
N GLY A 70 17.53 -7.53 -5.72
CA GLY A 70 17.34 -6.87 -4.44
C GLY A 70 15.92 -7.08 -3.92
N ASP A 71 15.79 -7.15 -2.59
CA ASP A 71 14.49 -7.33 -1.96
C ASP A 71 13.63 -6.06 -2.11
N VAL A 72 12.34 -6.25 -2.41
CA VAL A 72 11.36 -5.17 -2.47
C VAL A 72 10.53 -5.20 -1.20
N CYS A 73 10.58 -4.13 -0.41
CA CYS A 73 9.93 -4.07 0.89
C CYS A 73 8.83 -3.00 0.86
N ALA A 74 7.59 -3.41 1.09
CA ALA A 74 6.46 -2.50 1.25
C ALA A 74 6.32 -2.05 2.70
N GLU A 75 6.15 -0.74 2.86
CA GLU A 75 5.81 -0.09 4.13
C GLU A 75 4.30 -0.02 4.34
N SER A 76 3.56 0.32 3.28
CA SER A 76 2.13 0.61 3.39
C SER A 76 1.41 0.48 2.05
N ILE A 77 0.07 0.47 2.10
CA ILE A 77 -0.77 0.62 0.90
C ILE A 77 -1.43 1.99 0.92
N LEU A 78 -1.17 2.80 -0.10
CA LEU A 78 -1.78 4.11 -0.28
C LEU A 78 -3.02 4.00 -1.15
N ILE A 79 -4.09 4.66 -0.72
CA ILE A 79 -5.38 4.64 -1.42
C ILE A 79 -5.83 6.08 -1.61
N ALA A 80 -5.99 6.52 -2.86
CA ALA A 80 -6.68 7.78 -3.16
C ALA A 80 -8.17 7.54 -3.29
N THR A 81 -8.97 8.17 -2.42
CA THR A 81 -10.39 7.85 -2.29
C THR A 81 -11.24 9.01 -1.79
N THR A 82 -12.53 8.96 -2.07
CA THR A 82 -13.55 9.79 -1.39
C THR A 82 -14.27 9.04 -0.27
N ALA A 83 -14.10 7.71 -0.15
CA ALA A 83 -14.75 6.89 0.85
C ALA A 83 -14.26 7.25 2.27
N PRO A 84 -15.13 7.28 3.29
CA PRO A 84 -14.71 7.35 4.69
C PRO A 84 -13.79 6.19 5.09
N ALA A 85 -12.86 6.42 6.02
CA ALA A 85 -11.92 5.40 6.49
C ALA A 85 -12.64 4.13 6.99
N VAL A 86 -13.72 4.28 7.77
CA VAL A 86 -14.52 3.16 8.27
C VAL A 86 -15.12 2.28 7.16
N ASP A 87 -15.49 2.88 6.03
CA ASP A 87 -16.05 2.13 4.90
C ASP A 87 -14.95 1.36 4.16
N LEU A 88 -13.74 1.93 4.08
CA LEU A 88 -12.56 1.23 3.54
C LEU A 88 -12.12 0.09 4.46
N GLU A 89 -12.05 0.32 5.77
CA GLU A 89 -11.70 -0.70 6.75
C GLU A 89 -12.64 -1.91 6.68
N ALA A 90 -13.95 -1.65 6.61
CA ALA A 90 -14.94 -2.71 6.44
C ALA A 90 -14.82 -3.44 5.09
N ARG A 91 -14.50 -2.72 4.00
CA ARG A 91 -14.36 -3.30 2.66
C ARG A 91 -13.10 -4.16 2.53
N LEU A 92 -12.00 -3.72 3.12
CA LEU A 92 -10.71 -4.42 3.12
C LEU A 92 -10.66 -5.51 4.19
N ASP A 93 -11.56 -5.45 5.16
CA ASP A 93 -11.61 -6.32 6.34
C ASP A 93 -10.23 -6.30 7.03
N THR A 94 -9.90 -5.11 7.54
CA THR A 94 -8.60 -4.77 8.16
C THR A 94 -8.27 -5.65 9.37
N GLU A 95 -9.31 -6.10 10.09
CA GLU A 95 -9.15 -7.08 11.17
C GLU A 95 -8.56 -8.39 10.65
N SER A 96 -9.15 -8.99 9.61
CA SER A 96 -8.59 -10.24 9.05
C SER A 96 -7.28 -10.02 8.29
N LEU A 97 -7.01 -8.81 7.80
CA LEU A 97 -5.68 -8.46 7.26
C LEU A 97 -4.59 -8.36 8.33
N GLN A 98 -4.96 -8.37 9.62
CA GLN A 98 -4.05 -8.08 10.73
C GLN A 98 -3.37 -6.70 10.60
N SER A 99 -4.05 -5.74 9.96
CA SER A 99 -3.56 -4.37 9.81
C SER A 99 -4.00 -3.49 10.99
N ASP A 100 -3.28 -2.42 11.27
CA ASP A 100 -3.68 -1.42 12.27
C ASP A 100 -4.76 -0.43 11.77
N GLY A 101 -5.19 -0.60 10.52
CA GLY A 101 -6.31 0.13 9.93
C GLY A 101 -5.87 1.25 9.01
N ILE A 102 -6.76 2.23 8.82
CA ILE A 102 -6.60 3.32 7.86
C ILE A 102 -6.19 4.61 8.58
N ILE A 103 -5.08 5.20 8.14
CA ILE A 103 -4.55 6.49 8.63
C ILE A 103 -4.62 7.53 7.50
N GLU A 104 -5.06 8.74 7.83
CA GLU A 104 -5.11 9.85 6.88
C GLU A 104 -3.69 10.38 6.59
N SER A 105 -3.38 10.64 5.30
CA SER A 105 -2.10 11.27 4.95
C SER A 105 -2.05 12.74 5.37
N ASP A 106 -0.85 13.21 5.68
CA ASP A 106 -0.51 14.63 5.73
C ASP A 106 0.64 14.97 4.76
N GLU A 107 0.99 16.25 4.66
CA GLU A 107 2.07 16.71 3.77
C GLU A 107 3.39 15.99 4.07
N GLN A 108 3.71 15.76 5.34
CA GLN A 108 4.98 15.16 5.76
C GLN A 108 5.05 13.68 5.39
N SER A 109 3.97 12.93 5.59
CA SER A 109 3.88 11.50 5.26
C SER A 109 4.00 11.22 3.75
N LEU A 110 3.73 12.22 2.92
CA LEU A 110 3.83 12.11 1.47
C LEU A 110 5.19 12.59 0.93
N GLU A 111 6.02 13.24 1.76
CA GLU A 111 7.34 13.72 1.34
C GLU A 111 8.30 12.56 1.00
N ASP A 112 8.07 11.38 1.57
CA ASP A 112 8.89 10.17 1.33
C ASP A 112 8.70 9.58 -0.07
N TYR A 113 7.63 9.98 -0.77
CA TYR A 113 7.28 9.42 -2.07
C TYR A 113 7.55 10.38 -3.22
N CYS A 114 8.11 9.84 -4.30
CA CYS A 114 8.14 10.52 -5.58
C CYS A 114 6.99 10.03 -6.48
N SER A 115 6.57 10.87 -7.43
CA SER A 115 5.62 10.49 -8.49
C SER A 115 4.22 10.06 -8.00
N ILE A 116 3.71 10.70 -6.94
CA ILE A 116 2.34 10.47 -6.47
C ILE A 116 1.36 10.77 -7.62
N PRO A 117 0.53 9.80 -8.05
CA PRO A 117 -0.42 10.01 -9.13
C PRO A 117 -1.41 11.13 -8.80
N ALA A 118 -1.69 11.99 -9.79
CA ALA A 118 -2.62 13.09 -9.61
C ALA A 118 -4.02 12.59 -9.24
N ILE A 119 -4.64 13.25 -8.27
CA ILE A 119 -6.05 13.09 -7.92
C ILE A 119 -6.89 14.12 -8.71
N SER A 120 -8.05 13.71 -9.22
CA SER A 120 -8.83 14.49 -10.19
C SER A 120 -10.03 15.24 -9.61
N GLY A 121 -10.29 15.11 -8.31
CA GLY A 121 -11.49 15.62 -7.66
C GLY A 121 -11.29 15.95 -6.18
N HIS A 122 -12.16 15.39 -5.33
CA HIS A 122 -12.19 15.60 -3.88
C HIS A 122 -11.57 14.43 -3.11
N GLU A 123 -10.79 13.60 -3.78
CA GLU A 123 -10.12 12.47 -3.15
C GLU A 123 -9.12 12.96 -2.10
N ARG A 124 -8.94 12.14 -1.08
CA ARG A 124 -7.82 12.23 -0.14
C ARG A 124 -7.00 10.96 -0.23
N ILE A 125 -5.75 11.03 0.21
CA ILE A 125 -4.87 9.87 0.27
C ILE A 125 -4.90 9.34 1.71
N VAL A 126 -5.06 8.03 1.83
CA VAL A 126 -4.99 7.34 3.12
C VAL A 126 -4.01 6.18 3.01
N PHE A 127 -3.46 5.79 4.15
CA PHE A 127 -2.54 4.67 4.31
C PHE A 127 -3.25 3.51 5.02
N LEU A 128 -3.17 2.32 4.45
CA LEU A 128 -3.36 1.07 5.18
C LEU A 128 -1.98 0.60 5.66
N VAL A 129 -1.84 0.39 6.97
CA VAL A 129 -0.56 0.15 7.63
C VAL A 129 -0.58 -1.12 8.50
N TRP A 130 0.60 -1.66 8.75
CA TRP A 130 0.87 -2.78 9.66
C TRP A 130 2.14 -2.47 10.45
N ASP A 131 2.03 -2.18 11.74
CA ASP A 131 3.16 -2.08 12.69
C ASP A 131 3.50 -3.45 13.34
#